data_AF-A0A7Y5S6E0-F1
#
_entry.id   AF-A0A7Y5S6E0-F1
#
_cell.length_a   1.000
_cell.length_b   1.000
_cell.length_c   1.000
_cell.angle_alpha   90.00
_cell.angle_beta   90.00
_cell.angle_gamma   90.00
#
_symmetry.space_group_name_H-M   'P 1'
#
loop_
_entity.id
_entity.type
_entity.pdbx_description
1 polymer ?
#
loop_
_entity_poly.entity_id
_entity_poly.type
_entity_poly.pdbx_seq_one_letter_code
_entity_poly.pdbx_strand_id
1 'polypeptide(L)'
;MLSQASSRWGEAGAIVCVALAAASAGCTNGDPDFDIRADVARGDYSRAESKLRDYVGANDKRPLEYLLDRSRLGIVTLADGRPDAAEPWLAESFATLRRQGLNENRQVGAAVLGESGQLFWKGEPFEQALTLHYTALCYAMLNQWDNARAAANASLFQLRSYAQGDQSLSKAELAQRAATQDEAWLDKGYANVKTDFALGYFVAGVANFALGRSDPDRANEARDFFREAFTLRPDLRPIAEAIVDGRANTVVFVDAGSGPSKQRYGDDGVLTRFAGGGGAVGSLAISVNNAPSNAALACDVQTMASDHRWNNLEDVRQFKSLLGTGLIAGGVIVAGTSDNRSSEGRRNAQLATGLAMVLAGLAVKATAQADIRHCEVMPASILVGATTIDGSATLGIHGPGLDMVLPGVLGPSAAEPLRVVYVRVPAQPVPAWASSGRVVYATDSLATRVPGDDLPYILGGRCCRTPSAETLRLYQASGNLTNLSLMDLQNLYTDEGITWRAGDEIDGPKRHILNAGTSLVAPVAGSTGFARLVGQEHPPYQPKSARVKELAAFYAARATTMSANPTNTITPTEKKP
;
A
#
# COMPACT_ATOMS: atom_id res chain seq x y z
N MET A 1 -25.29 30.37 -61.74
CA MET A 1 -24.17 29.51 -61.27
C MET A 1 -23.48 30.10 -60.03
N LEU A 2 -24.24 30.47 -58.98
CA LEU A 2 -23.71 31.06 -57.73
C LEU A 2 -24.36 30.42 -56.49
N SER A 3 -24.78 29.15 -56.58
CA SER A 3 -25.52 28.45 -55.51
C SER A 3 -24.88 27.14 -55.04
N GLN A 4 -23.68 26.77 -55.51
CA GLN A 4 -23.04 25.48 -55.18
C GLN A 4 -21.70 25.59 -54.42
N ALA A 5 -21.21 26.80 -54.13
CA ALA A 5 -19.92 26.99 -53.46
C ALA A 5 -20.01 27.14 -51.93
N SER A 6 -21.20 27.38 -51.36
CA SER A 6 -21.38 27.62 -49.93
C SER A 6 -21.70 26.37 -49.09
N SER A 7 -22.04 25.23 -49.71
CA SER A 7 -22.43 24.02 -48.95
C SER A 7 -21.26 23.13 -48.52
N ARG A 8 -20.10 23.19 -49.21
CA ARG A 8 -18.95 22.32 -48.91
C ARG A 8 -18.09 22.78 -47.72
N TRP A 9 -18.21 24.04 -47.31
CA TRP A 9 -17.48 24.59 -46.16
C TRP A 9 -18.23 24.38 -44.83
N GLY A 10 -19.57 24.23 -44.87
CA GLY A 10 -20.38 23.94 -43.69
C GLY A 10 -20.25 22.48 -43.20
N GLU A 11 -20.14 21.53 -44.13
CA GLU A 11 -20.03 20.10 -43.78
C GLU A 11 -18.64 19.73 -43.24
N ALA A 12 -17.56 20.31 -43.77
CA ALA A 12 -16.21 20.11 -43.26
C ALA A 12 -16.01 20.72 -41.86
N GLY A 13 -16.59 21.90 -41.59
CA GLY A 13 -16.58 22.53 -40.27
C GLY A 13 -17.40 21.76 -39.22
N ALA A 14 -18.55 21.20 -39.63
CA ALA A 14 -19.41 20.40 -38.75
C ALA A 14 -18.77 19.04 -38.38
N ILE A 15 -18.10 18.37 -39.32
CA ILE A 15 -17.39 17.10 -39.04
C ILE A 15 -16.20 17.32 -38.09
N VAL A 16 -15.50 18.44 -38.20
CA VAL A 16 -14.39 18.81 -37.28
C VAL A 16 -14.91 19.15 -35.88
N CYS A 17 -16.06 19.85 -35.76
CA CYS A 17 -16.65 20.15 -34.45
C CYS A 17 -17.22 18.89 -33.76
N VAL A 18 -17.78 17.93 -34.52
CA VAL A 18 -18.27 16.65 -33.96
C VAL A 18 -17.13 15.73 -33.56
N ALA A 19 -16.01 15.72 -34.28
CA ALA A 19 -14.80 14.98 -33.88
C ALA A 19 -14.13 15.55 -32.62
N LEU A 20 -14.12 16.88 -32.44
CA LEU A 20 -13.62 17.55 -31.23
C LEU A 20 -14.56 17.37 -30.01
N ALA A 21 -15.88 17.31 -30.24
CA ALA A 21 -16.86 16.99 -29.20
C ALA A 21 -16.81 15.51 -28.78
N ALA A 22 -16.50 14.59 -29.70
CA ALA A 22 -16.32 13.17 -29.37
C ALA A 22 -14.99 12.87 -28.65
N ALA A 23 -13.94 13.68 -28.88
CA ALA A 23 -12.65 13.53 -28.20
C ALA A 23 -12.62 14.08 -26.77
N SER A 24 -13.57 14.94 -26.38
CA SER A 24 -13.71 15.47 -25.01
C SER A 24 -14.56 14.57 -24.08
N ALA A 25 -15.21 13.53 -24.63
CA ALA A 25 -15.86 12.48 -23.86
C ALA A 25 -14.90 11.31 -23.54
N GLY A 26 -13.61 11.62 -23.35
CA GLY A 26 -12.64 10.66 -22.82
C GLY A 26 -13.09 10.25 -21.42
N CYS A 27 -13.68 9.06 -21.33
CA CYS A 27 -14.17 8.48 -20.10
C CYS A 27 -13.09 8.53 -19.02
N THR A 28 -13.22 9.45 -18.06
CA THR A 28 -12.59 9.32 -16.76
C THR A 28 -13.26 8.15 -16.05
N ASN A 29 -12.82 6.93 -16.36
CA ASN A 29 -13.33 5.69 -15.76
C ASN A 29 -12.72 5.40 -14.38
N GLY A 30 -12.29 6.42 -13.64
CA GLY A 30 -12.10 6.26 -12.19
C GLY A 30 -13.43 6.58 -11.52
N ASP A 31 -13.97 5.64 -10.75
CA ASP A 31 -15.13 5.93 -9.88
C ASP A 31 -14.73 7.11 -8.98
N PRO A 32 -15.34 8.31 -9.13
CA PRO A 32 -14.99 9.48 -8.34
C PRO A 32 -15.18 9.25 -6.83
N ASP A 33 -15.96 8.23 -6.46
CA ASP A 33 -16.34 7.92 -5.07
C ASP A 33 -15.49 6.83 -4.41
N PHE A 34 -14.56 6.18 -5.13
CA PHE A 34 -13.68 5.16 -4.56
C PHE A 34 -12.43 5.79 -3.90
N ASP A 35 -12.52 6.06 -2.59
CA ASP A 35 -11.39 6.53 -1.77
C ASP A 35 -11.23 5.68 -0.49
N ILE A 36 -10.05 5.08 -0.34
CA ILE A 36 -9.65 4.29 0.84
C ILE A 36 -8.68 5.05 1.77
N ARG A 37 -8.21 6.25 1.39
CA ARG A 37 -7.22 7.03 2.17
C ARG A 37 -7.71 7.35 3.56
N ALA A 38 -9.00 7.66 3.73
CA ALA A 38 -9.57 7.96 5.04
C ALA A 38 -9.64 6.73 5.97
N ASP A 39 -9.76 5.52 5.41
CA ASP A 39 -9.70 4.27 6.18
C ASP A 39 -8.23 3.95 6.53
N VAL A 40 -7.31 4.08 5.57
CA VAL A 40 -5.86 3.92 5.77
C VAL A 40 -5.32 4.90 6.82
N ALA A 41 -5.70 6.18 6.73
CA ALA A 41 -5.30 7.22 7.67
C ALA A 41 -5.74 6.93 9.11
N ARG A 42 -6.89 6.28 9.30
CA ARG A 42 -7.39 5.87 10.63
C ARG A 42 -6.84 4.53 11.12
N GLY A 43 -6.04 3.84 10.32
CA GLY A 43 -5.58 2.48 10.59
C GLY A 43 -6.67 1.40 10.43
N ASP A 44 -7.79 1.70 9.77
CA ASP A 44 -8.85 0.72 9.48
C ASP A 44 -8.57 -0.01 8.16
N TYR A 45 -7.45 -0.72 8.13
CA TYR A 45 -6.98 -1.43 6.95
C TYR A 45 -7.91 -2.56 6.53
N SER A 46 -8.53 -3.27 7.49
CA SER A 46 -9.58 -4.25 7.19
C SER A 46 -10.75 -3.68 6.36
N ARG A 47 -11.16 -2.42 6.62
CA ARG A 47 -12.25 -1.79 5.85
C ARG A 47 -11.75 -1.31 4.48
N ALA A 48 -10.53 -0.77 4.42
CA ALA A 48 -9.89 -0.40 3.16
C ALA A 48 -9.74 -1.63 2.24
N GLU A 49 -9.26 -2.74 2.78
CA GLU A 49 -9.09 -4.03 2.09
C GLU A 49 -10.41 -4.56 1.55
N SER A 50 -11.46 -4.59 2.37
CA SER A 50 -12.79 -5.05 1.92
C SER A 50 -13.36 -4.19 0.79
N LYS A 51 -13.32 -2.85 0.94
CA LYS A 51 -13.74 -1.92 -0.13
C LYS A 51 -12.97 -2.16 -1.42
N LEU A 52 -11.65 -2.31 -1.30
CA LEU A 52 -10.78 -2.51 -2.45
C LEU A 52 -11.01 -3.87 -3.11
N ARG A 53 -11.29 -4.93 -2.33
CA ARG A 53 -11.66 -6.23 -2.91
C ARG A 53 -12.96 -6.15 -3.70
N ASP A 54 -13.98 -5.48 -3.15
CA ASP A 54 -15.25 -5.27 -3.87
C ASP A 54 -15.03 -4.49 -5.17
N TYR A 55 -14.21 -3.43 -5.11
CA TYR A 55 -13.82 -2.65 -6.29
C TYR A 55 -13.10 -3.52 -7.33
N VAL A 56 -12.09 -4.29 -6.92
CA VAL A 56 -11.31 -5.14 -7.82
C VAL A 56 -12.18 -6.25 -8.40
N GLY A 57 -13.01 -6.93 -7.59
CA GLY A 57 -13.92 -7.97 -8.08
C GLY A 57 -14.90 -7.45 -9.13
N ALA A 58 -15.39 -6.22 -8.98
CA ALA A 58 -16.24 -5.57 -9.96
C ALA A 58 -15.48 -5.11 -11.23
N ASN A 59 -14.16 -4.91 -11.16
CA ASN A 59 -13.36 -4.24 -12.19
C ASN A 59 -12.15 -5.05 -12.71
N ASP A 60 -11.99 -6.33 -12.34
CA ASP A 60 -10.78 -7.16 -12.62
C ASP A 60 -10.47 -7.32 -14.12
N LYS A 61 -11.42 -6.96 -15.00
CA LYS A 61 -11.24 -6.93 -16.46
C LYS A 61 -10.47 -5.72 -16.97
N ARG A 62 -9.97 -4.80 -16.12
CA ARG A 62 -9.21 -3.61 -16.51
C ARG A 62 -7.69 -3.88 -16.48
N PRO A 63 -7.04 -4.20 -17.62
CA PRO A 63 -5.64 -4.60 -17.62
C PRO A 63 -4.70 -3.46 -17.20
N LEU A 64 -5.15 -2.22 -17.42
CA LEU A 64 -4.42 -0.99 -17.07
C LEU A 64 -4.18 -0.83 -15.57
N GLU A 65 -5.14 -1.20 -14.71
CA GLU A 65 -5.06 -0.98 -13.25
C GLU A 65 -4.62 -2.25 -12.49
N TYR A 66 -4.43 -3.36 -13.21
CA TYR A 66 -4.17 -4.68 -12.66
C TYR A 66 -3.07 -4.70 -11.57
N LEU A 67 -1.90 -4.13 -11.86
CA LEU A 67 -0.78 -4.09 -10.90
C LEU A 67 -1.05 -3.13 -9.76
N LEU A 68 -1.64 -1.96 -10.04
CA LEU A 68 -1.94 -0.94 -9.05
C LEU A 68 -2.87 -1.51 -7.98
N ASP A 69 -3.95 -2.15 -8.42
CA ASP A 69 -4.96 -2.72 -7.55
C ASP A 69 -4.40 -3.86 -6.67
N ARG A 70 -3.54 -4.70 -7.23
CA ARG A 70 -2.86 -5.78 -6.49
C ARG A 70 -1.83 -5.27 -5.51
N SER A 71 -1.11 -4.23 -5.89
CA SER A 71 -0.15 -3.54 -4.99
C SER A 71 -0.91 -2.92 -3.82
N ARG A 72 -2.00 -2.19 -4.10
CA ARG A 72 -2.87 -1.61 -3.07
C ARG A 72 -3.42 -2.68 -2.14
N LEU A 73 -4.00 -3.76 -2.67
CA LEU A 73 -4.55 -4.88 -1.90
C LEU A 73 -3.47 -5.52 -1.02
N GLY A 74 -2.33 -5.86 -1.60
CA GLY A 74 -1.21 -6.45 -0.87
C GLY A 74 -0.74 -5.57 0.28
N ILE A 75 -0.53 -4.27 0.03
CA ILE A 75 -0.02 -3.32 1.04
C ILE A 75 -1.03 -3.12 2.18
N VAL A 76 -2.33 -2.89 1.88
CA VAL A 76 -3.32 -2.68 2.95
C VAL A 76 -3.57 -3.96 3.75
N THR A 77 -3.55 -5.13 3.10
CA THR A 77 -3.74 -6.42 3.78
C THR A 77 -2.55 -6.73 4.69
N LEU A 78 -1.33 -6.43 4.22
CA LEU A 78 -0.13 -6.56 5.03
C LEU A 78 -0.14 -5.60 6.22
N ALA A 79 -0.60 -4.35 6.02
CA ALA A 79 -0.72 -3.33 7.08
C ALA A 79 -1.79 -3.67 8.14
N ASP A 80 -2.86 -4.38 7.74
CA ASP A 80 -3.82 -4.94 8.70
C ASP A 80 -3.17 -6.02 9.59
N GLY A 81 -2.04 -6.60 9.16
CA GLY A 81 -1.32 -7.66 9.87
C GLY A 81 -1.67 -9.06 9.38
N ARG A 82 -2.03 -9.22 8.10
CA ARG A 82 -2.43 -10.51 7.52
C ARG A 82 -1.49 -10.93 6.38
N PRO A 83 -0.24 -11.31 6.66
CA PRO A 83 0.73 -11.64 5.61
C PRO A 83 0.29 -12.81 4.72
N ASP A 84 -0.33 -13.86 5.27
CA ASP A 84 -0.86 -14.99 4.48
C ASP A 84 -1.90 -14.54 3.43
N ALA A 85 -2.74 -13.57 3.82
CA ALA A 85 -3.77 -13.00 2.97
C ALA A 85 -3.22 -11.99 1.95
N ALA A 86 -2.10 -11.33 2.27
CA ALA A 86 -1.43 -10.39 1.39
C ALA A 86 -0.59 -11.09 0.31
N GLU A 87 -0.07 -12.28 0.61
CA GLU A 87 0.88 -13.01 -0.22
C GLU A 87 0.41 -13.21 -1.66
N PRO A 88 -0.83 -13.71 -1.94
CA PRO A 88 -1.24 -13.95 -3.32
C PRO A 88 -1.24 -12.67 -4.18
N TRP A 89 -1.68 -11.55 -3.61
CA TRP A 89 -1.70 -10.25 -4.29
C TRP A 89 -0.29 -9.71 -4.58
N LEU A 90 0.62 -9.86 -3.61
CA LEU A 90 2.01 -9.44 -3.73
C LEU A 90 2.82 -10.36 -4.64
N ALA A 91 2.51 -11.66 -4.69
CA ALA A 91 3.09 -12.63 -5.60
C ALA A 91 2.69 -12.34 -7.06
N GLU A 92 1.41 -12.05 -7.31
CA GLU A 92 0.94 -11.62 -8.63
C GLU A 92 1.60 -10.31 -9.07
N SER A 93 1.77 -9.37 -8.14
CA SER A 93 2.49 -8.11 -8.40
C SER A 93 3.95 -8.36 -8.76
N PHE A 94 4.66 -9.21 -8.01
CA PHE A 94 6.03 -9.62 -8.28
C PHE A 94 6.16 -10.30 -9.66
N ALA A 95 5.30 -11.28 -9.95
CA ALA A 95 5.30 -12.00 -11.22
C ALA A 95 5.05 -11.06 -12.41
N THR A 96 4.16 -10.09 -12.24
CA THR A 96 3.84 -9.07 -13.25
C THR A 96 5.03 -8.13 -13.48
N LEU A 97 5.65 -7.62 -12.42
CA LEU A 97 6.82 -6.74 -12.54
C LEU A 97 7.99 -7.44 -13.24
N ARG A 98 8.22 -8.72 -12.92
CA ARG A 98 9.30 -9.56 -13.47
C ARG A 98 9.07 -10.04 -14.90
N ARG A 99 7.85 -9.96 -15.43
CA ARG A 99 7.54 -10.43 -16.78
C ARG A 99 8.17 -9.52 -17.84
N GLN A 100 9.05 -10.10 -18.64
CA GLN A 100 9.63 -9.49 -19.84
C GLN A 100 8.58 -9.47 -20.97
N GLY A 101 8.67 -8.51 -21.88
CA GLY A 101 7.80 -8.45 -23.05
C GLY A 101 6.30 -8.34 -22.80
N LEU A 102 5.89 -7.86 -21.62
CA LEU A 102 4.48 -7.61 -21.28
C LEU A 102 3.73 -6.78 -22.34
N ASN A 103 4.46 -5.96 -23.10
CA ASN A 103 3.94 -5.15 -24.20
C ASN A 103 4.53 -5.51 -25.59
N GLU A 104 5.38 -6.54 -25.72
CA GLU A 104 6.13 -6.84 -26.96
C GLU A 104 5.26 -7.44 -28.07
N ASN A 105 4.19 -8.18 -27.73
CA ASN A 105 3.36 -8.91 -28.71
C ASN A 105 2.05 -8.21 -29.11
N ARG A 106 1.92 -6.89 -28.90
CA ARG A 106 0.74 -6.11 -29.33
C ARG A 106 1.16 -4.81 -30.01
N GLN A 107 2.02 -4.96 -31.02
CA GLN A 107 2.41 -3.88 -31.93
C GLN A 107 1.20 -3.31 -32.68
N VAL A 108 0.68 -2.17 -32.21
CA VAL A 108 0.15 -1.13 -33.08
C VAL A 108 0.51 0.23 -32.47
N GLY A 109 1.45 0.94 -33.09
CA GLY A 109 1.52 2.42 -33.09
C GLY A 109 1.62 3.19 -31.75
N ALA A 110 2.03 2.57 -30.65
CA ALA A 110 1.98 3.20 -29.31
C ALA A 110 2.98 4.33 -29.04
N ALA A 111 3.92 4.60 -29.96
CA ALA A 111 4.88 5.71 -29.80
C ALA A 111 4.33 7.05 -30.32
N VAL A 112 3.40 7.04 -31.30
CA VAL A 112 3.10 8.24 -32.12
C VAL A 112 1.70 8.83 -31.92
N LEU A 113 0.70 8.13 -31.37
CA LEU A 113 -0.66 8.68 -31.21
C LEU A 113 -1.36 8.17 -29.94
N GLY A 114 -1.30 8.94 -28.84
CA GLY A 114 -2.12 8.75 -27.65
C GLY A 114 -1.88 7.46 -26.85
N GLU A 115 -2.17 7.46 -25.55
CA GLU A 115 -1.97 6.34 -24.62
C GLU A 115 -2.83 5.08 -24.91
N SER A 116 -3.46 4.97 -26.07
CA SER A 116 -4.22 3.80 -26.53
C SER A 116 -3.39 2.54 -26.81
N GLY A 117 -2.05 2.59 -26.65
CA GLY A 117 -1.14 1.49 -26.99
C GLY A 117 -0.42 0.80 -25.81
N GLN A 118 -0.53 1.30 -24.57
CA GLN A 118 -0.02 0.59 -23.39
C GLN A 118 -1.17 -0.15 -22.70
N LEU A 119 -1.08 -1.47 -22.64
CA LEU A 119 -2.14 -2.29 -22.05
C LEU A 119 -1.97 -2.54 -20.55
N PHE A 120 -0.77 -2.37 -20.00
CA PHE A 120 -0.46 -2.59 -18.59
C PHE A 120 0.38 -1.44 -18.03
N TRP A 121 -0.13 -0.75 -17.00
CA TRP A 121 0.62 0.25 -16.25
C TRP A 121 1.40 -0.44 -15.12
N LYS A 122 2.73 -0.24 -15.09
CA LYS A 122 3.61 -0.85 -14.10
C LYS A 122 3.88 0.04 -12.87
N GLY A 123 3.36 1.27 -12.83
CA GLY A 123 3.76 2.26 -11.84
C GLY A 123 5.08 2.95 -12.18
N GLU A 124 5.36 4.05 -11.48
CA GLU A 124 6.67 4.70 -11.53
C GLU A 124 7.75 3.80 -10.91
N PRO A 125 9.04 3.94 -11.28
CA PRO A 125 10.11 3.12 -10.71
C PRO A 125 10.12 3.04 -9.18
N PHE A 126 9.84 4.12 -8.46
CA PHE A 126 9.80 4.05 -6.98
C PHE A 126 8.63 3.19 -6.47
N GLU A 127 7.46 3.26 -7.11
CA GLU A 127 6.30 2.45 -6.76
C GLU A 127 6.58 0.96 -7.01
N GLN A 128 7.31 0.65 -8.09
CA GLN A 128 7.76 -0.71 -8.40
C GLN A 128 8.74 -1.23 -7.34
N ALA A 129 9.74 -0.44 -6.97
CA ALA A 129 10.71 -0.81 -5.94
C ALA A 129 10.05 -1.01 -4.56
N LEU A 130 9.10 -0.15 -4.18
CA LEU A 130 8.33 -0.28 -2.95
C LEU A 130 7.39 -1.50 -2.98
N THR A 131 6.73 -1.77 -4.10
CA THR A 131 5.89 -2.98 -4.24
C THR A 131 6.73 -4.24 -4.04
N LEU A 132 7.92 -4.32 -4.63
CA LEU A 132 8.87 -5.43 -4.43
C LEU A 132 9.39 -5.50 -3.00
N HIS A 133 9.59 -4.36 -2.34
CA HIS A 133 9.90 -4.30 -0.91
C HIS A 133 8.77 -4.89 -0.05
N TYR A 134 7.50 -4.54 -0.30
CA TYR A 134 6.38 -5.12 0.43
C TYR A 134 6.21 -6.61 0.16
N THR A 135 6.47 -7.08 -1.07
CA THR A 135 6.56 -8.51 -1.36
C THR A 135 7.64 -9.18 -0.50
N ALA A 136 8.84 -8.60 -0.44
CA ALA A 136 9.93 -9.13 0.38
C ALA A 136 9.57 -9.15 1.87
N LEU A 137 8.93 -8.09 2.35
CA LEU A 137 8.48 -7.97 3.74
C LEU A 137 7.42 -9.01 4.10
N CYS A 138 6.44 -9.22 3.21
CA CYS A 138 5.42 -10.26 3.35
C CYS A 138 6.06 -11.64 3.48
N TYR A 139 6.97 -11.99 2.56
CA TYR A 139 7.69 -13.27 2.64
C TYR A 139 8.55 -13.40 3.90
N ALA A 140 9.20 -12.33 4.35
CA ALA A 140 9.98 -12.35 5.58
C ALA A 140 9.09 -12.53 6.83
N MET A 141 7.89 -11.92 6.86
CA MET A 141 6.90 -12.14 7.93
C MET A 141 6.34 -13.58 7.94
N LEU A 142 6.37 -14.26 6.80
CA LEU A 142 6.02 -15.67 6.64
C LEU A 142 7.21 -16.62 6.80
N ASN A 143 8.39 -16.11 7.19
CA ASN A 143 9.65 -16.83 7.29
C ASN A 143 10.10 -17.51 5.97
N GLN A 144 9.60 -17.06 4.82
CA GLN A 144 9.98 -17.52 3.49
C GLN A 144 11.20 -16.75 2.98
N TRP A 145 12.34 -16.93 3.64
CA TRP A 145 13.52 -16.09 3.45
C TRP A 145 14.14 -16.16 2.03
N ASP A 146 14.03 -17.29 1.34
CA ASP A 146 14.45 -17.40 -0.06
C ASP A 146 13.60 -16.52 -1.00
N ASN A 147 12.27 -16.54 -0.81
CA ASN A 147 11.35 -15.69 -1.57
C ASN A 147 11.55 -14.21 -1.20
N ALA A 148 11.76 -13.91 0.08
CA ALA A 148 12.06 -12.57 0.56
C ALA A 148 13.34 -12.03 -0.09
N ARG A 149 14.40 -12.84 -0.15
CA ARG A 149 15.66 -12.50 -0.83
C ARG A 149 15.45 -12.22 -2.32
N ALA A 150 14.69 -13.06 -3.01
CA ALA A 150 14.41 -12.89 -4.44
C ALA A 150 13.65 -11.58 -4.72
N ALA A 151 12.65 -11.25 -3.91
CA ALA A 151 11.90 -10.01 -4.00
C ALA A 151 12.74 -8.77 -3.67
N ALA A 152 13.54 -8.83 -2.60
CA ALA A 152 14.45 -7.74 -2.22
C ALA A 152 15.48 -7.47 -3.32
N ASN A 153 16.11 -8.50 -3.88
CA ASN A 153 17.05 -8.34 -4.99
C ASN A 153 16.38 -7.79 -6.25
N ALA A 154 15.13 -8.17 -6.52
CA ALA A 154 14.39 -7.64 -7.66
C ALA A 154 14.11 -6.13 -7.52
N SER A 155 14.01 -5.60 -6.30
CA SER A 155 13.84 -4.16 -6.06
C SER A 155 15.07 -3.31 -6.42
N LEU A 156 16.22 -3.96 -6.66
CA LEU A 156 17.51 -3.31 -6.90
C LEU A 156 17.85 -3.14 -8.39
N PHE A 157 16.84 -2.97 -9.24
CA PHE A 157 17.03 -2.77 -10.67
C PHE A 157 17.77 -1.45 -10.98
N GLN A 158 18.44 -1.39 -12.13
CA GLN A 158 19.14 -0.19 -12.58
C GLN A 158 18.15 0.92 -12.95
N LEU A 159 18.49 2.16 -12.62
CA LEU A 159 17.71 3.34 -12.98
C LEU A 159 18.23 3.96 -14.27
N ARG A 160 17.38 4.71 -14.95
CA ARG A 160 17.80 5.53 -16.09
C ARG A 160 18.06 6.95 -15.59
N SER A 161 19.23 7.47 -15.91
CA SER A 161 19.62 8.85 -15.67
C SER A 161 19.83 9.58 -16.99
N TYR A 162 19.21 10.74 -17.14
CA TYR A 162 19.37 11.62 -18.30
C TYR A 162 20.37 12.75 -18.03
N ALA A 163 21.03 12.75 -16.86
CA ALA A 163 22.10 13.67 -16.53
C ALA A 163 23.38 13.36 -17.32
N GLN A 164 24.05 14.40 -17.84
CA GLN A 164 25.43 14.32 -18.33
C GLN A 164 26.39 14.81 -17.24
N GLY A 165 27.17 13.90 -16.64
CA GLY A 165 28.08 14.20 -15.53
C GLY A 165 27.37 14.31 -14.17
N ASP A 166 27.91 15.11 -13.24
CA ASP A 166 27.38 15.33 -11.88
C ASP A 166 26.22 16.34 -11.80
N GLN A 167 25.77 16.90 -12.93
CA GLN A 167 24.69 17.89 -12.92
C GLN A 167 23.32 17.22 -12.85
N SER A 168 22.65 17.36 -11.70
CA SER A 168 21.20 17.21 -11.59
C SER A 168 20.54 18.26 -12.48
N LEU A 169 19.86 17.81 -13.54
CA LEU A 169 19.04 18.68 -14.37
C LEU A 169 17.64 18.77 -13.75
N SER A 170 17.11 19.98 -13.63
CA SER A 170 15.70 20.16 -13.30
C SER A 170 14.82 19.62 -14.43
N LYS A 171 13.57 19.26 -14.12
CA LYS A 171 12.61 18.76 -15.11
C LYS A 171 12.40 19.73 -16.29
N ALA A 172 12.41 21.03 -16.00
CA ALA A 172 12.31 22.07 -17.03
C ALA A 172 13.53 22.09 -17.96
N GLU A 173 14.73 21.86 -17.43
CA GLU A 173 15.97 21.82 -18.24
C GLU A 173 16.08 20.54 -19.07
N LEU A 174 15.66 19.38 -18.53
CA LEU A 174 15.53 18.15 -19.30
C LEU A 174 14.56 18.32 -20.47
N ALA A 175 13.39 18.92 -20.19
CA ALA A 175 12.38 19.18 -21.20
C ALA A 175 12.85 20.17 -22.26
N GLN A 176 13.60 21.20 -21.88
CA GLN A 176 14.20 22.17 -22.81
C GLN A 176 15.29 21.53 -23.68
N ARG A 177 16.18 20.71 -23.11
CA ARG A 177 17.24 20.02 -23.87
C ARG A 177 16.63 19.02 -24.87
N ALA A 178 15.65 18.24 -24.43
CA ALA A 178 14.94 17.30 -25.29
C ALA A 178 14.21 18.01 -26.45
N ALA A 179 13.58 19.17 -26.22
CA ALA A 179 12.93 19.96 -27.28
C ALA A 179 13.90 20.50 -28.35
N THR A 180 15.18 20.60 -28.03
CA THR A 180 16.23 21.08 -28.96
C THR A 180 17.01 19.96 -29.65
N GLN A 181 16.82 18.69 -29.25
CA GLN A 181 17.52 17.53 -29.80
C GLN A 181 16.53 16.56 -30.48
N ASP A 182 17.04 15.76 -31.41
CA ASP A 182 16.23 14.82 -32.23
C ASP A 182 15.58 13.72 -31.37
N GLU A 183 14.46 13.13 -31.83
CA GLU A 183 13.66 12.13 -31.09
C GLU A 183 14.52 10.94 -30.59
N ALA A 184 15.61 10.64 -31.30
CA ALA A 184 16.58 9.60 -30.96
C ALA A 184 17.32 9.80 -29.61
N TRP A 185 17.33 11.02 -29.05
CA TRP A 185 17.97 11.30 -27.75
C TRP A 185 17.25 10.62 -26.59
N LEU A 186 15.93 10.45 -26.61
CA LEU A 186 15.22 9.78 -25.51
C LEU A 186 15.44 8.26 -25.50
N ASP A 187 15.64 7.68 -26.68
CA ASP A 187 15.89 6.24 -26.83
C ASP A 187 17.35 5.85 -26.52
N LYS A 188 18.29 6.79 -26.60
CA LYS A 188 19.75 6.50 -26.50
C LYS A 188 20.56 7.43 -25.58
N GLY A 189 19.96 8.50 -25.07
CA GLY A 189 20.63 9.58 -24.32
C GLY A 189 20.63 9.40 -22.80
N TYR A 190 20.20 8.24 -22.29
CA TYR A 190 20.26 7.92 -20.86
C TYR A 190 21.41 6.97 -20.54
N ALA A 191 21.98 7.13 -19.34
CA ALA A 191 22.88 6.17 -18.75
C ALA A 191 22.11 5.27 -17.77
N ASN A 192 22.43 3.96 -17.77
CA ASN A 192 21.99 3.07 -16.71
C ASN A 192 22.86 3.34 -15.47
N VAL A 193 22.23 3.73 -14.37
CA VAL A 193 22.90 3.98 -13.10
C VAL A 193 22.43 2.98 -12.05
N LYS A 194 23.31 2.68 -11.10
CA LYS A 194 22.97 1.86 -9.94
C LYS A 194 21.86 2.54 -9.14
N THR A 195 20.94 1.74 -8.59
CA THR A 195 19.92 2.22 -7.66
C THR A 195 20.56 2.77 -6.38
N ASP A 196 19.93 3.78 -5.78
CA ASP A 196 20.23 4.30 -4.45
C ASP A 196 19.16 3.90 -3.42
N PHE A 197 18.42 2.81 -3.69
CA PHE A 197 17.39 2.29 -2.80
C PHE A 197 17.98 1.55 -1.58
N ALA A 198 18.46 2.33 -0.60
CA ALA A 198 19.11 1.82 0.62
C ALA A 198 18.26 0.79 1.38
N LEU A 199 16.94 0.99 1.45
CA LEU A 199 16.02 0.03 2.05
C LEU A 199 16.05 -1.33 1.34
N GLY A 200 16.08 -1.36 0.01
CA GLY A 200 16.20 -2.60 -0.76
C GLY A 200 17.48 -3.36 -0.43
N TYR A 201 18.61 -2.64 -0.35
CA TYR A 201 19.90 -3.21 0.05
C TYR A 201 19.85 -3.76 1.48
N PHE A 202 19.26 -3.02 2.41
CA PHE A 202 19.11 -3.47 3.80
C PHE A 202 18.28 -4.75 3.92
N VAL A 203 17.12 -4.82 3.26
CA VAL A 203 16.25 -6.01 3.30
C VAL A 203 16.92 -7.21 2.62
N ALA A 204 17.65 -7.00 1.52
CA ALA A 204 18.44 -8.04 0.88
C ALA A 204 19.55 -8.58 1.82
N GLY A 205 20.20 -7.70 2.58
CA GLY A 205 21.17 -8.07 3.62
C GLY A 205 20.53 -8.92 4.73
N VAL A 206 19.38 -8.48 5.25
CA VAL A 206 18.62 -9.23 6.29
C VAL A 206 18.20 -10.61 5.78
N ALA A 207 17.66 -10.72 4.57
CA ALA A 207 17.22 -11.99 4.00
C ALA A 207 18.40 -12.96 3.78
N ASN A 208 19.53 -12.47 3.28
CA ASN A 208 20.74 -13.30 3.15
C ASN A 208 21.32 -13.70 4.50
N PHE A 209 21.28 -12.83 5.52
CA PHE A 209 21.71 -13.17 6.87
C PHE A 209 20.83 -14.26 7.49
N ALA A 210 19.51 -14.18 7.30
CA ALA A 210 18.56 -15.17 7.79
C ALA A 210 18.84 -16.57 7.21
N LEU A 211 19.16 -16.65 5.90
CA LEU A 211 19.55 -17.90 5.23
C LEU A 211 20.99 -18.34 5.58
N GLY A 212 21.88 -17.38 5.79
CA GLY A 212 23.33 -17.58 5.84
C GLY A 212 23.91 -18.00 7.19
N ARG A 213 23.09 -18.27 8.22
CA ARG A 213 23.61 -18.69 9.53
C ARG A 213 24.44 -19.99 9.46
N SER A 214 24.23 -20.81 8.43
CA SER A 214 25.00 -22.03 8.15
C SER A 214 25.70 -22.02 6.78
N ASP A 215 25.65 -20.92 6.04
CA ASP A 215 26.20 -20.78 4.69
C ASP A 215 27.13 -19.55 4.59
N PRO A 216 28.46 -19.75 4.53
CA PRO A 216 29.43 -18.66 4.45
C PRO A 216 29.26 -17.74 3.22
N ASP A 217 28.81 -18.27 2.08
CA ASP A 217 28.62 -17.47 0.87
C ASP A 217 27.44 -16.51 1.05
N ARG A 218 26.35 -17.00 1.65
CA ARG A 218 25.20 -16.17 2.03
C ARG A 218 25.56 -15.13 3.09
N ALA A 219 26.40 -15.49 4.07
CA ALA A 219 26.89 -14.52 5.04
C ALA A 219 27.75 -13.42 4.39
N ASN A 220 28.52 -13.74 3.36
CA ASN A 220 29.29 -12.76 2.59
C ASN A 220 28.39 -11.87 1.73
N GLU A 221 27.41 -12.45 1.01
CA GLU A 221 26.40 -11.69 0.26
C GLU A 221 25.64 -10.71 1.18
N ALA A 222 25.26 -11.15 2.38
CA ALA A 222 24.61 -10.28 3.37
C ALA A 222 25.48 -9.07 3.73
N ARG A 223 26.78 -9.27 3.97
CA ARG A 223 27.73 -8.21 4.30
C ARG A 223 27.90 -7.21 3.16
N ASP A 224 27.93 -7.65 1.91
CA ASP A 224 28.03 -6.77 0.76
C ASP A 224 26.78 -5.91 0.59
N PHE A 225 25.59 -6.50 0.73
CA PHE A 225 24.34 -5.74 0.73
C PHE A 225 24.26 -4.73 1.88
N PHE A 226 24.68 -5.11 3.09
CA PHE A 226 24.75 -4.18 4.22
C PHE A 226 25.74 -3.04 3.96
N ARG A 227 26.91 -3.32 3.37
CA ARG A 227 27.91 -2.29 3.01
C ARG A 227 27.32 -1.24 2.06
N GLU A 228 26.56 -1.68 1.05
CA GLU A 228 25.87 -0.79 0.12
C GLU A 228 24.80 0.04 0.83
N ALA A 229 23.98 -0.59 1.68
CA ALA A 229 22.99 0.12 2.48
C ALA A 229 23.64 1.22 3.35
N PHE A 230 24.79 0.94 3.98
CA PHE A 230 25.48 1.91 4.84
C PHE A 230 26.15 3.05 4.06
N THR A 231 26.56 2.78 2.82
CA THR A 231 27.09 3.84 1.94
C THR A 231 26.02 4.88 1.64
N LEU A 232 24.78 4.43 1.44
CA LEU A 232 23.64 5.29 1.15
C LEU A 232 23.02 5.90 2.42
N ARG A 233 22.97 5.12 3.51
CA ARG A 233 22.34 5.45 4.79
C ARG A 233 23.17 4.90 5.96
N PRO A 234 24.17 5.66 6.44
CA PRO A 234 25.06 5.21 7.52
C PRO A 234 24.35 4.82 8.82
N ASP A 235 23.22 5.45 9.12
CA ASP A 235 22.41 5.20 10.33
C ASP A 235 21.79 3.80 10.39
N LEU A 236 21.79 3.05 9.27
CA LEU A 236 21.35 1.66 9.25
C LEU A 236 22.39 0.68 9.84
N ARG A 237 23.65 1.10 10.00
CA ARG A 237 24.73 0.26 10.48
C ARG A 237 24.47 -0.31 11.89
N PRO A 238 24.14 0.49 12.92
CA PRO A 238 23.92 -0.05 14.27
C PRO A 238 22.78 -1.08 14.32
N ILE A 239 21.80 -0.98 13.42
CA ILE A 239 20.66 -1.90 13.32
C ILE A 239 21.12 -3.24 12.75
N ALA A 240 21.83 -3.22 11.63
CA ALA A 240 22.36 -4.43 11.00
C ALA A 240 23.39 -5.13 11.90
N GLU A 241 24.30 -4.39 12.54
CA GLU A 241 25.26 -4.95 13.49
C GLU A 241 24.55 -5.60 14.69
N ALA A 242 23.47 -5.01 15.21
CA ALA A 242 22.70 -5.64 16.28
C ALA A 242 22.14 -7.01 15.87
N ILE A 243 21.68 -7.15 14.63
CA ILE A 243 21.17 -8.42 14.09
C ILE A 243 22.32 -9.43 13.90
N VAL A 244 23.41 -8.99 13.25
CA VAL A 244 24.56 -9.84 12.91
C VAL A 244 25.29 -10.35 14.16
N ASP A 245 25.44 -9.51 15.17
CA ASP A 245 26.11 -9.84 16.43
C ASP A 245 25.21 -10.68 17.37
N GLY A 246 23.96 -10.96 16.99
CA GLY A 246 22.98 -11.65 17.84
C GLY A 246 22.47 -10.83 19.03
N ARG A 247 22.67 -9.51 19.02
CA ARG A 247 22.13 -8.56 20.02
C ARG A 247 20.67 -8.19 19.77
N ALA A 248 20.14 -8.53 18.60
CA ALA A 248 18.74 -8.39 18.22
C ALA A 248 18.26 -9.66 17.51
N ASN A 249 17.03 -10.07 17.80
CA ASN A 249 16.38 -11.25 17.23
C ASN A 249 15.11 -10.89 16.43
N THR A 250 14.74 -9.60 16.42
CA THR A 250 13.55 -9.08 15.75
C THR A 250 13.88 -7.79 14.98
N VAL A 251 13.48 -7.73 13.72
CA VAL A 251 13.55 -6.52 12.87
C VAL A 251 12.16 -5.91 12.78
N VAL A 252 12.06 -4.61 13.03
CA VAL A 252 10.79 -3.88 13.01
C VAL A 252 10.81 -2.88 11.85
N PHE A 253 9.84 -3.00 10.94
CA PHE A 253 9.60 -2.05 9.86
C PHE A 253 8.40 -1.17 10.22
N VAL A 254 8.58 0.14 10.11
CA VAL A 254 7.57 1.13 10.48
C VAL A 254 7.29 2.05 9.32
N ASP A 255 6.09 1.92 8.76
CA ASP A 255 5.55 2.83 7.77
C ASP A 255 4.85 3.99 8.45
N ALA A 256 5.20 5.21 8.03
CA ALA A 256 4.67 6.42 8.66
C ALA A 256 4.34 7.51 7.62
N GLY A 257 3.29 8.28 7.91
CA GLY A 257 2.81 9.37 7.05
C GLY A 257 2.06 8.89 5.81
N SER A 258 1.45 9.83 5.08
CA SER A 258 0.84 9.58 3.78
C SER A 258 1.86 9.79 2.68
N GLY A 259 1.99 8.82 1.79
CA GLY A 259 2.95 8.88 0.70
C GLY A 259 2.63 9.94 -0.36
N PRO A 260 3.51 10.08 -1.36
CA PRO A 260 3.39 11.07 -2.41
C PRO A 260 2.11 10.91 -3.22
N SER A 261 1.44 12.01 -3.52
CA SER A 261 0.24 12.02 -4.36
C SER A 261 0.55 12.53 -5.75
N LYS A 262 0.09 11.84 -6.79
CA LYS A 262 0.24 12.29 -8.18
C LYS A 262 -0.82 13.33 -8.49
N GLN A 263 -0.40 14.55 -8.81
CA GLN A 263 -1.27 15.70 -9.05
C GLN A 263 -0.99 16.33 -10.41
N ARG A 264 -2.04 16.81 -11.07
CA ARG A 264 -1.92 17.64 -12.29
C ARG A 264 -1.42 19.03 -11.94
N TYR A 265 -0.63 19.64 -12.82
CA TYR A 265 -0.22 21.04 -12.71
C TYR A 265 0.00 21.67 -14.10
N GLY A 266 0.24 22.99 -14.11
CA GLY A 266 0.39 23.79 -15.33
C GLY A 266 -0.96 24.25 -15.91
N ASP A 267 -0.92 25.22 -16.82
CA ASP A 267 -2.10 25.94 -17.31
C ASP A 267 -3.15 25.03 -17.99
N ASP A 268 -2.72 23.90 -18.54
CA ASP A 268 -3.59 22.93 -19.23
C ASP A 268 -3.78 21.60 -18.47
N GLY A 269 -3.18 21.44 -17.28
CA GLY A 269 -3.26 20.19 -16.50
C GLY A 269 -2.64 18.95 -17.16
N VAL A 270 -1.82 19.15 -18.20
CA VAL A 270 -1.16 18.10 -19.00
C VAL A 270 0.09 17.55 -18.31
N LEU A 271 0.64 18.26 -17.32
CA LEU A 271 1.81 17.82 -16.57
C LEU A 271 1.37 17.20 -15.25
N THR A 272 2.06 16.17 -14.78
CA THR A 272 1.91 15.68 -13.41
C THR A 272 3.20 15.79 -12.60
N ARG A 273 3.02 15.89 -11.29
CA ARG A 273 4.10 15.80 -10.32
C ARG A 273 3.63 14.97 -9.13
N PHE A 274 4.57 14.31 -8.48
CA PHE A 274 4.34 13.81 -7.13
C PHE A 274 4.53 14.97 -6.17
N ALA A 275 3.47 15.31 -5.45
CA ALA A 275 3.48 16.31 -4.39
C ALA A 275 3.56 15.61 -3.03
N GLY A 276 4.09 16.35 -2.05
CA GLY A 276 4.10 15.98 -0.64
C GLY A 276 2.78 15.39 -0.17
N GLY A 277 2.81 14.18 0.38
CA GLY A 277 1.71 13.70 1.21
C GLY A 277 1.70 14.40 2.58
N GLY A 278 0.56 14.34 3.28
CA GLY A 278 0.45 14.90 4.62
C GLY A 278 1.26 14.11 5.66
N GLY A 279 1.86 14.83 6.62
CA GLY A 279 2.47 14.23 7.80
C GLY A 279 3.86 13.64 7.57
N ALA A 280 4.81 14.47 7.13
CA ALA A 280 6.23 14.14 7.21
C ALA A 280 6.53 13.74 8.66
N VAL A 281 6.83 12.47 8.86
CA VAL A 281 7.08 11.97 10.18
C VAL A 281 8.54 12.28 10.47
N GLY A 282 8.77 13.08 11.51
CA GLY A 282 10.12 13.35 12.03
C GLY A 282 10.77 12.07 12.56
N SER A 283 11.71 12.20 13.49
CA SER A 283 12.30 11.04 14.14
C SER A 283 11.22 10.21 14.85
N LEU A 284 11.04 8.95 14.44
CA LEU A 284 10.34 7.95 15.24
C LEU A 284 11.34 7.14 16.07
N ALA A 285 10.93 6.77 17.27
CA ALA A 285 11.64 5.85 18.14
C ALA A 285 10.79 4.59 18.36
N ILE A 286 11.47 3.46 18.61
CA ILE A 286 10.85 2.19 18.92
C ILE A 286 11.17 1.86 20.37
N SER A 287 10.24 1.26 21.11
CA SER A 287 10.49 0.73 22.45
C SER A 287 9.93 -0.68 22.60
N VAL A 288 10.60 -1.55 23.33
CA VAL A 288 10.10 -2.87 23.73
C VAL A 288 9.93 -2.89 25.25
N ASN A 289 8.73 -3.17 25.74
CA ASN A 289 8.39 -3.12 27.17
C ASN A 289 8.86 -1.80 27.82
N ASN A 290 8.65 -0.67 27.12
CA ASN A 290 9.09 0.68 27.48
C ASN A 290 10.62 0.92 27.48
N ALA A 291 11.44 -0.08 27.16
CA ALA A 291 12.87 0.12 26.95
C ALA A 291 13.12 0.61 25.50
N PRO A 292 13.85 1.72 25.29
CA PRO A 292 14.10 2.25 23.97
C PRO A 292 14.96 1.29 23.13
N SER A 293 14.71 1.28 21.83
CA SER A 293 15.42 0.49 20.82
C SER A 293 15.84 1.38 19.66
N ASN A 294 16.95 1.01 19.02
CA ASN A 294 17.46 1.77 17.87
C ASN A 294 16.51 1.66 16.69
N ALA A 295 16.20 2.80 16.08
CA ALA A 295 15.48 2.91 14.82
C ALA A 295 16.14 3.99 13.96
N ALA A 296 16.10 3.79 12.64
CA ALA A 296 16.63 4.74 11.67
C ALA A 296 15.70 4.82 10.48
N LEU A 297 15.64 6.00 9.87
CA LEU A 297 14.96 6.18 8.60
C LEU A 297 15.71 5.38 7.52
N ALA A 298 15.01 4.47 6.85
CA ALA A 298 15.57 3.61 5.81
C ALA A 298 15.18 4.08 4.40
N CYS A 299 13.96 4.62 4.25
CA CYS A 299 13.49 5.21 3.01
C CYS A 299 12.69 6.48 3.29
N ASP A 300 13.06 7.58 2.61
CA ASP A 300 12.22 8.75 2.46
C ASP A 300 11.53 8.66 1.10
N VAL A 301 10.28 8.20 1.10
CA VAL A 301 9.51 7.96 -0.11
C VAL A 301 9.20 9.27 -0.83
N GLN A 302 9.06 10.36 -0.08
CA GLN A 302 8.81 11.67 -0.65
C GLN A 302 10.01 12.19 -1.45
N THR A 303 11.20 12.08 -0.87
CA THR A 303 12.45 12.41 -1.56
C THR A 303 12.65 11.49 -2.77
N MET A 304 12.43 10.18 -2.61
CA MET A 304 12.55 9.20 -3.69
C MET A 304 11.61 9.50 -4.87
N ALA A 305 10.33 9.81 -4.63
CA ALA A 305 9.37 10.13 -5.70
C ALA A 305 9.64 11.47 -6.40
N SER A 306 10.38 12.37 -5.76
CA SER A 306 10.77 13.66 -6.33
C SER A 306 12.00 13.56 -7.25
N ASP A 307 12.81 12.51 -7.11
CA ASP A 307 13.98 12.27 -7.96
C ASP A 307 13.56 11.80 -9.37
N HIS A 308 14.05 12.50 -10.39
CA HIS A 308 13.84 12.17 -11.80
C HIS A 308 14.23 10.74 -12.17
N ARG A 309 15.29 10.15 -11.57
CA ARG A 309 15.71 8.76 -11.83
C ARG A 309 14.62 7.76 -11.45
N TRP A 310 13.82 8.12 -10.45
CA TRP A 310 12.76 7.32 -9.86
C TRP A 310 11.36 7.64 -10.40
N ASN A 311 11.24 8.69 -11.22
CA ASN A 311 9.99 9.24 -11.77
C ASN A 311 10.14 9.59 -13.28
N ASN A 312 10.95 8.81 -14.00
CA ASN A 312 11.40 9.11 -15.36
C ASN A 312 10.32 8.90 -16.45
N LEU A 313 9.24 8.14 -16.19
CA LEU A 313 8.16 7.96 -17.15
C LEU A 313 7.38 9.26 -17.36
N GLU A 314 7.37 10.13 -16.35
CA GLU A 314 6.76 11.44 -16.42
C GLU A 314 7.55 12.40 -17.31
N ASP A 315 8.88 12.38 -17.25
CA ASP A 315 9.74 13.29 -18.04
C ASP A 315 9.54 13.08 -19.55
N VAL A 316 9.30 11.83 -19.99
CA VAL A 316 8.93 11.49 -21.37
C VAL A 316 7.56 12.07 -21.76
N ARG A 317 6.61 12.19 -20.82
CA ARG A 317 5.28 12.76 -21.06
C ARG A 317 5.31 14.29 -21.11
N GLN A 318 6.05 14.94 -20.20
CA GLN A 318 6.24 16.39 -20.21
C GLN A 318 6.78 16.87 -21.56
N PHE A 319 7.70 16.10 -22.15
CA PHE A 319 8.23 16.30 -23.49
C PHE A 319 7.14 16.22 -24.59
N LYS A 320 6.28 15.21 -24.60
CA LYS A 320 5.21 15.06 -25.63
C LYS A 320 4.26 16.26 -25.65
N SER A 321 3.96 16.83 -24.48
CA SER A 321 3.14 18.06 -24.37
C SER A 321 3.84 19.30 -24.95
N LEU A 322 5.13 19.44 -24.69
CA LEU A 322 5.95 20.54 -25.22
C LEU A 322 6.10 20.45 -26.74
N LEU A 323 6.26 19.26 -27.31
CA LEU A 323 6.20 19.04 -28.76
C LEU A 323 4.87 19.50 -29.36
N GLY A 324 3.74 19.16 -28.73
CA GLY A 324 2.42 19.61 -29.16
C GLY A 324 2.32 21.14 -29.22
N THR A 325 2.87 21.83 -28.21
CA THR A 325 2.92 23.30 -28.17
C THR A 325 3.84 23.89 -29.25
N GLY A 326 5.00 23.26 -29.50
CA GLY A 326 5.92 23.64 -30.58
C GLY A 326 5.31 23.48 -31.97
N LEU A 327 4.54 22.41 -32.20
CA LEU A 327 3.83 22.16 -33.46
C LEU A 327 2.74 23.22 -33.71
N ILE A 328 2.00 23.62 -32.67
CA ILE A 328 1.00 24.70 -32.77
C ILE A 328 1.69 26.02 -33.13
N ALA A 329 2.74 26.41 -32.40
CA ALA A 329 3.45 27.66 -32.63
C ALA A 329 4.11 27.70 -34.02
N GLY A 330 4.81 26.63 -34.41
CA GLY A 330 5.42 26.48 -35.73
C GLY A 330 4.39 26.49 -36.86
N GLY A 331 3.24 25.83 -36.66
CA GLY A 331 2.16 25.80 -37.64
C GLY A 331 1.53 27.17 -37.88
N VAL A 332 1.36 27.98 -36.83
CA VAL A 332 0.90 29.38 -36.93
C VAL A 332 1.90 30.25 -37.68
N ILE A 333 3.21 30.10 -37.41
CA ILE A 333 4.26 30.85 -38.12
C ILE A 333 4.30 30.47 -39.60
N VAL A 334 4.26 29.18 -39.94
CA VAL A 334 4.26 28.69 -41.32
C VAL A 334 3.00 29.14 -42.07
N ALA A 335 1.84 29.16 -41.42
CA ALA A 335 0.61 29.68 -42.01
C ALA A 335 0.66 31.22 -42.20
N GLY A 336 1.20 31.95 -41.20
CA GLY A 336 1.29 33.42 -41.20
C GLY A 336 2.36 34.00 -42.10
N THR A 337 3.40 33.24 -42.45
CA THR A 337 4.46 33.61 -43.40
C THR A 337 4.13 33.28 -44.85
N SER A 338 2.89 32.85 -45.14
CA SER A 338 2.43 32.55 -46.49
C SER A 338 2.44 33.82 -47.37
N ASP A 339 3.47 33.93 -48.21
CA ASP A 339 3.76 35.17 -48.93
C ASP A 339 2.81 35.37 -50.12
N ASN A 340 2.25 36.58 -50.25
CA ASN A 340 1.29 36.97 -51.30
C ASN A 340 1.86 36.90 -52.73
N ARG A 341 3.19 36.76 -52.87
CA ARG A 341 3.92 36.75 -54.14
C ARG A 341 4.32 35.36 -54.65
N SER A 342 3.99 34.30 -53.90
CA SER A 342 4.29 32.92 -54.27
C SER A 342 3.25 32.38 -55.27
N SER A 343 3.65 31.42 -56.13
CA SER A 343 2.70 30.75 -57.01
C SER A 343 1.62 30.03 -56.20
N GLU A 344 0.38 30.04 -56.70
CA GLU A 344 -0.83 29.56 -56.02
C GLU A 344 -0.66 28.17 -55.38
N GLY A 345 0.09 27.27 -56.04
CA GLY A 345 0.40 25.93 -55.54
C GLY A 345 1.30 25.90 -54.29
N ARG A 346 2.32 26.77 -54.20
CA ARG A 346 3.20 26.85 -53.01
C ARG A 346 2.47 27.45 -51.81
N ARG A 347 1.61 28.43 -52.07
CA ARG A 347 0.82 29.09 -51.05
C ARG A 347 -0.16 28.13 -50.37
N ASN A 348 -0.90 27.36 -51.18
CA ASN A 348 -1.82 26.35 -50.67
C ASN A 348 -1.08 25.23 -49.93
N ALA A 349 0.11 24.85 -50.38
CA ALA A 349 0.94 23.87 -49.68
C ALA A 349 1.43 24.38 -48.30
N GLN A 350 1.88 25.63 -48.19
CA GLN A 350 2.33 26.21 -46.92
C GLN A 350 1.19 26.38 -45.90
N LEU A 351 0.02 26.85 -46.36
CA LEU A 351 -1.17 26.96 -45.51
C LEU A 351 -1.68 25.58 -45.07
N ALA A 352 -1.70 24.59 -45.97
CA ALA A 352 -2.10 23.23 -45.63
C ALA A 352 -1.14 22.59 -44.62
N THR A 353 0.17 22.77 -44.79
CA THR A 353 1.18 22.27 -43.84
C THR A 353 1.07 22.97 -42.48
N GLY A 354 0.91 24.29 -42.45
CA GLY A 354 0.74 25.04 -41.19
C GLY A 354 -0.52 24.63 -40.43
N LEU A 355 -1.65 24.49 -41.12
CA LEU A 355 -2.91 24.04 -40.52
C LEU A 355 -2.83 22.58 -40.07
N ALA A 356 -2.20 21.70 -40.86
CA ALA A 356 -1.99 20.30 -40.47
C ALA A 356 -1.12 20.19 -39.22
N MET A 357 -0.08 21.01 -39.07
CA MET A 357 0.74 21.07 -37.86
C MET A 357 -0.03 21.57 -36.64
N VAL A 358 -0.87 22.60 -36.79
CA VAL A 358 -1.74 23.09 -35.71
C VAL A 358 -2.75 22.02 -35.31
N LEU A 359 -3.40 21.36 -36.26
CA LEU A 359 -4.35 20.28 -35.99
C LEU A 359 -3.68 19.08 -35.33
N ALA A 360 -2.48 18.70 -35.78
CA ALA A 360 -1.68 17.65 -35.14
C ALA A 360 -1.29 18.03 -33.71
N GLY A 361 -0.83 19.26 -33.48
CA GLY A 361 -0.49 19.75 -32.14
C GLY A 361 -1.70 19.84 -31.21
N LEU A 362 -2.87 20.25 -31.73
CA LEU A 362 -4.14 20.24 -30.99
C LEU A 362 -4.61 18.82 -30.69
N ALA A 363 -4.45 17.86 -31.60
CA ALA A 363 -4.80 16.45 -31.35
C ALA A 363 -3.88 15.80 -30.30
N VAL A 364 -2.57 16.08 -30.36
CA VAL A 364 -1.61 15.68 -29.31
C VAL A 364 -2.00 16.30 -27.98
N LYS A 365 -2.36 17.59 -27.94
CA LYS A 365 -2.76 18.30 -26.71
C LYS A 365 -4.13 17.83 -26.16
N ALA A 366 -5.11 17.58 -27.03
CA ALA A 366 -6.45 17.14 -26.64
C ALA A 366 -6.47 15.71 -26.07
N THR A 367 -5.51 14.87 -26.45
CA THR A 367 -5.34 13.51 -25.92
C THR A 367 -4.37 13.44 -24.72
N ALA A 368 -3.77 14.56 -24.32
CA ALA A 368 -2.72 14.62 -23.29
C ALA A 368 -3.25 14.87 -21.86
N GLN A 369 -4.49 14.50 -21.54
CA GLN A 369 -4.95 14.55 -20.15
C GLN A 369 -4.05 13.66 -19.29
N ALA A 370 -3.43 14.26 -18.28
CA ALA A 370 -2.35 13.61 -17.56
C ALA A 370 -2.90 12.53 -16.61
N ASP A 371 -2.33 11.33 -16.70
CA ASP A 371 -2.66 10.18 -15.86
C ASP A 371 -2.15 10.39 -14.43
N ILE A 372 -3.11 10.50 -13.50
CA ILE A 372 -2.85 10.70 -12.07
C ILE A 372 -2.98 9.41 -11.25
N ARG A 373 -3.09 8.24 -11.91
CA ARG A 373 -3.05 6.96 -11.21
C ARG A 373 -1.71 6.81 -10.49
N HIS A 374 -1.80 6.42 -9.23
CA HIS A 374 -0.68 6.18 -8.32
C HIS A 374 -1.17 5.30 -7.17
N CYS A 375 -0.23 4.68 -6.46
CA CYS A 375 -0.48 3.90 -5.26
C CYS A 375 -0.62 4.84 -4.03
N GLU A 376 -1.83 5.31 -3.77
CA GLU A 376 -2.19 6.22 -2.67
C GLU A 376 -2.02 5.63 -1.28
N VAL A 377 -1.77 4.32 -1.20
CA VAL A 377 -1.51 3.61 0.06
C VAL A 377 -0.02 3.53 0.38
N MET A 378 0.88 4.17 -0.35
CA MET A 378 2.30 4.22 0.08
C MET A 378 2.48 5.14 1.31
N PRO A 379 3.50 4.91 2.16
CA PRO A 379 3.84 5.80 3.27
C PRO A 379 4.70 6.98 2.81
N ALA A 380 4.85 8.01 3.65
CA ALA A 380 5.82 9.09 3.41
C ALA A 380 7.26 8.63 3.71
N SER A 381 7.40 7.78 4.73
CA SER A 381 8.69 7.33 5.25
C SER A 381 8.61 5.91 5.77
N ILE A 382 9.70 5.16 5.60
CA ILE A 382 9.87 3.82 6.15
C ILE A 382 11.08 3.83 7.06
N LEU A 383 10.87 3.49 8.33
CA LEU A 383 11.91 3.32 9.32
C LEU A 383 12.14 1.85 9.60
N VAL A 384 13.35 1.53 10.00
CA VAL A 384 13.72 0.19 10.45
C VAL A 384 14.34 0.29 11.83
N GLY A 385 14.03 -0.67 12.70
CA GLY A 385 14.75 -0.89 13.94
C GLY A 385 15.03 -2.35 14.18
N ALA A 386 15.89 -2.62 15.16
CA ALA A 386 16.22 -3.97 15.60
C ALA A 386 16.15 -4.03 17.11
N THR A 387 15.62 -5.12 17.63
CA THR A 387 15.38 -5.31 19.07
C THR A 387 15.38 -6.80 19.45
N THR A 388 15.31 -7.07 20.74
CA THR A 388 15.19 -8.42 21.29
C THR A 388 13.82 -8.58 21.93
N ILE A 389 13.10 -9.60 21.49
CA ILE A 389 11.81 -10.00 22.06
C ILE A 389 11.93 -11.46 22.47
N ASP A 390 11.79 -11.71 23.77
CA ASP A 390 11.76 -13.06 24.36
C ASP A 390 10.31 -13.40 24.73
N GLY A 391 9.77 -14.46 24.15
CA GLY A 391 8.37 -14.85 24.36
C GLY A 391 7.39 -13.84 23.78
N SER A 392 6.79 -12.98 24.62
CA SER A 392 5.83 -11.96 24.22
C SER A 392 6.18 -10.61 24.87
N ALA A 393 6.06 -9.54 24.10
CA ALA A 393 6.34 -8.17 24.55
C ALA A 393 5.31 -7.17 24.03
N THR A 394 5.37 -5.96 24.61
CA THR A 394 4.67 -4.79 24.11
C THR A 394 5.64 -3.94 23.30
N LEU A 395 5.27 -3.58 22.07
CA LEU A 395 6.06 -2.72 21.19
C LEU A 395 5.44 -1.31 21.17
N GLY A 396 6.25 -0.29 21.41
CA GLY A 396 5.86 1.11 21.35
C GLY A 396 6.50 1.82 20.17
N ILE A 397 5.75 2.67 19.46
CA ILE A 397 6.22 3.54 18.39
C ILE A 397 5.94 4.99 18.80
N HIS A 398 7.00 5.77 18.93
CA HIS A 398 6.99 7.10 19.53
C HIS A 398 7.47 8.16 18.55
N GLY A 399 6.85 9.33 18.56
CA GLY A 399 7.30 10.48 17.78
C GLY A 399 6.53 11.76 18.13
N PRO A 400 6.84 12.89 17.51
CA PRO A 400 6.10 14.13 17.74
C PRO A 400 4.60 13.96 17.42
N GLY A 401 3.74 14.04 18.44
CA GLY A 401 2.29 13.84 18.28
C GLY A 401 1.87 12.38 18.03
N LEU A 402 2.79 11.42 18.21
CA LEU A 402 2.54 10.00 18.01
C LEU A 402 3.01 9.20 19.23
N ASP A 403 2.09 8.44 19.81
CA ASP A 403 2.37 7.38 20.77
C ASP A 403 1.45 6.21 20.42
N MET A 404 2.05 5.10 19.98
CA MET A 404 1.33 3.90 19.58
C MET A 404 1.88 2.68 20.32
N VAL A 405 0.99 1.89 20.91
CA VAL A 405 1.31 0.71 21.70
C VAL A 405 0.68 -0.53 21.07
N LEU A 406 1.52 -1.52 20.77
CA LEU A 406 1.18 -2.76 20.09
C LEU A 406 1.34 -3.93 21.07
N PRO A 407 0.23 -4.54 21.53
CA PRO A 407 0.29 -5.64 22.48
C PRO A 407 0.63 -6.98 21.81
N GLY A 408 1.23 -7.88 22.59
CA GLY A 408 1.35 -9.30 22.24
C GLY A 408 2.34 -9.60 21.13
N VAL A 409 3.33 -8.74 20.89
CA VAL A 409 4.37 -8.99 19.88
C VAL A 409 5.17 -10.22 20.31
N LEU A 410 5.16 -11.25 19.49
CA LEU A 410 5.86 -12.50 19.80
C LEU A 410 7.30 -12.42 19.31
N GLY A 411 8.22 -13.03 20.06
CA GLY A 411 9.60 -13.24 19.64
C GLY A 411 9.73 -14.33 18.55
N PRO A 412 10.94 -14.53 18.02
CA PRO A 412 11.25 -15.67 17.16
C PRO A 412 11.15 -17.01 17.90
N SER A 413 10.97 -18.09 17.14
CA SER A 413 11.04 -19.46 17.66
C SER A 413 12.46 -20.03 17.55
N ALA A 414 12.74 -21.17 18.17
CA ALA A 414 14.03 -21.84 18.01
C ALA A 414 14.30 -22.28 16.56
N ALA A 415 13.24 -22.60 15.80
CA ALA A 415 13.34 -23.00 14.40
C ALA A 415 13.50 -21.78 13.46
N GLU A 416 13.01 -20.62 13.87
CA GLU A 416 12.98 -19.39 13.08
C GLU A 416 13.59 -18.26 13.92
N PRO A 417 14.93 -18.19 13.99
CA PRO A 417 15.62 -17.43 15.03
C PRO A 417 15.77 -15.93 14.72
N LEU A 418 15.10 -15.47 13.66
CA LEU A 418 14.96 -14.06 13.30
C LEU A 418 13.49 -13.82 12.94
N ARG A 419 12.91 -12.77 13.50
CA ARG A 419 11.53 -12.38 13.21
C ARG A 419 11.43 -11.01 12.57
N VAL A 420 10.41 -10.82 11.74
CA VAL A 420 10.02 -9.52 11.19
C VAL A 420 8.69 -9.09 11.77
N VAL A 421 8.62 -7.84 12.21
CA VAL A 421 7.39 -7.15 12.61
C VAL A 421 7.18 -5.97 11.69
N TYR A 422 5.99 -5.87 11.11
CA TYR A 422 5.60 -4.73 10.29
C TYR A 422 4.49 -3.94 10.99
N VAL A 423 4.68 -2.62 11.03
CA VAL A 423 3.76 -1.67 11.64
C VAL A 423 3.49 -0.56 10.64
N ARG A 424 2.22 -0.23 10.45
CA ARG A 424 1.84 0.99 9.74
C ARG A 424 1.12 1.93 10.67
N VAL A 425 1.73 3.06 10.96
CA VAL A 425 1.21 4.01 11.92
C VAL A 425 0.02 4.78 11.34
N PRO A 426 -1.10 4.95 12.09
CA PRO A 426 -2.17 5.84 11.70
C PRO A 426 -1.70 7.29 11.51
N ALA A 427 -2.41 8.04 10.66
CA ALA A 427 -2.21 9.47 10.52
C ALA A 427 -2.63 10.21 11.80
N GLN A 428 -2.11 11.42 11.98
CA GLN A 428 -2.50 12.28 13.10
C GLN A 428 -3.87 12.95 12.86
N PRO A 429 -4.65 13.21 13.93
CA PRO A 429 -4.39 12.84 15.32
C PRO A 429 -4.51 11.33 15.55
N VAL A 430 -3.63 10.79 16.40
CA VAL A 430 -3.58 9.35 16.67
C VAL A 430 -4.88 8.89 17.35
N PRO A 431 -5.54 7.83 16.83
CA PRO A 431 -6.74 7.29 17.46
C PRO A 431 -6.49 6.79 18.89
N ALA A 432 -7.47 6.96 19.79
CA ALA A 432 -7.33 6.57 21.20
C ALA A 432 -6.97 5.09 21.42
N TRP A 433 -7.38 4.19 20.53
CA TRP A 433 -7.03 2.78 20.60
C TRP A 433 -5.52 2.56 20.45
N ALA A 434 -4.85 3.37 19.62
CA ALA A 434 -3.44 3.21 19.30
C ALA A 434 -2.55 3.57 20.49
N SER A 435 -2.89 4.62 21.25
CA SER A 435 -2.08 5.06 22.41
C SER A 435 -2.43 4.36 23.72
N SER A 436 -3.55 3.63 23.79
CA SER A 436 -4.04 3.10 25.08
C SER A 436 -3.23 1.92 25.63
N GLY A 437 -2.66 1.09 24.75
CA GLY A 437 -2.11 -0.23 25.11
C GLY A 437 -3.11 -1.20 25.73
N ARG A 438 -4.39 -0.84 25.81
CA ARG A 438 -5.44 -1.65 26.44
C ARG A 438 -5.81 -2.81 25.53
N VAL A 439 -6.11 -3.96 26.12
CA VAL A 439 -6.73 -5.10 25.43
C VAL A 439 -8.14 -5.27 25.99
N VAL A 440 -9.15 -5.16 25.12
CA VAL A 440 -10.58 -5.24 25.44
C VAL A 440 -11.17 -6.60 25.08
N TYR A 441 -10.62 -7.27 24.07
CA TYR A 441 -11.09 -8.58 23.61
C TYR A 441 -9.97 -9.60 23.64
N ALA A 442 -10.31 -10.81 24.07
CA ALA A 442 -9.36 -11.90 24.14
C ALA A 442 -9.33 -12.68 22.82
N THR A 443 -8.13 -12.99 22.31
CA THR A 443 -7.91 -13.75 21.08
C THR A 443 -6.90 -14.87 21.32
N ASP A 444 -6.75 -15.78 20.37
CA ASP A 444 -5.78 -16.88 20.48
C ASP A 444 -4.32 -16.40 20.55
N SER A 445 -4.05 -15.20 20.04
CA SER A 445 -2.70 -14.60 20.03
C SER A 445 -2.29 -13.97 21.37
N LEU A 446 -3.21 -13.86 22.35
CA LEU A 446 -2.95 -13.24 23.64
C LEU A 446 -3.05 -14.27 24.76
N ALA A 447 -1.94 -14.42 25.49
CA ALA A 447 -1.87 -15.28 26.67
C ALA A 447 -2.63 -14.69 27.88
N THR A 448 -2.92 -13.39 27.89
CA THR A 448 -3.54 -12.70 29.02
C THR A 448 -5.06 -12.87 29.05
N ARG A 449 -5.62 -12.97 30.26
CA ARG A 449 -7.06 -12.92 30.49
C ARG A 449 -7.56 -11.49 30.34
N VAL A 450 -8.77 -11.34 29.81
CA VAL A 450 -9.44 -10.04 29.69
C VAL A 450 -10.76 -10.12 30.45
N PRO A 451 -11.15 -9.09 31.24
CA PRO A 451 -12.45 -9.09 31.90
C PRO A 451 -13.59 -9.35 30.90
N GLY A 452 -14.43 -10.34 31.18
CA GLY A 452 -15.52 -10.79 30.30
C GLY A 452 -15.12 -11.84 29.25
N ASP A 453 -13.88 -12.33 29.24
CA ASP A 453 -13.44 -13.40 28.33
C ASP A 453 -13.86 -14.82 28.76
N ASP A 454 -14.69 -14.91 29.80
CA ASP A 454 -15.34 -16.12 30.28
C ASP A 454 -16.64 -16.46 29.54
N LEU A 455 -17.01 -15.64 28.54
CA LEU A 455 -18.15 -15.86 27.65
C LEU A 455 -17.76 -15.48 26.21
N PRO A 456 -18.21 -16.21 25.18
CA PRO A 456 -17.94 -15.86 23.79
C PRO A 456 -18.65 -14.56 23.40
N TYR A 457 -18.01 -13.79 22.50
CA TYR A 457 -18.52 -12.51 22.01
C TYR A 457 -19.92 -12.62 21.38
N ILE A 458 -20.20 -13.72 20.67
CA ILE A 458 -21.51 -13.96 20.05
C ILE A 458 -22.65 -14.09 21.06
N LEU A 459 -22.33 -14.27 22.35
CA LEU A 459 -23.29 -14.31 23.47
C LEU A 459 -23.19 -13.09 24.40
N GLY A 460 -22.47 -12.04 23.99
CA GLY A 460 -22.31 -10.80 24.76
C GLY A 460 -21.07 -10.74 25.66
N GLY A 461 -20.18 -11.73 25.59
CA GLY A 461 -18.88 -11.70 26.27
C GLY A 461 -17.80 -10.94 25.50
N ARG A 462 -16.53 -11.14 25.90
CA ARG A 462 -15.34 -10.53 25.29
C ARG A 462 -14.33 -11.54 24.75
N CYS A 463 -14.69 -12.82 24.71
CA CYS A 463 -13.85 -13.85 24.13
C CYS A 463 -14.08 -13.99 22.62
N CYS A 464 -13.00 -13.83 21.85
CA CYS A 464 -12.90 -14.09 20.41
C CYS A 464 -11.87 -15.18 20.11
N ARG A 465 -11.61 -16.08 21.07
CA ARG A 465 -10.76 -17.25 20.88
C ARG A 465 -11.47 -18.30 20.03
N THR A 466 -10.70 -19.13 19.35
CA THR A 466 -11.20 -20.28 18.58
C THR A 466 -12.11 -21.16 19.47
N PRO A 467 -13.27 -21.64 18.96
CA PRO A 467 -14.11 -22.61 19.67
C PRO A 467 -13.41 -23.96 19.80
N SER A 468 -12.60 -24.09 20.84
CA SER A 468 -11.77 -25.24 21.17
C SER A 468 -12.19 -25.86 22.51
N ALA A 469 -11.70 -27.07 22.78
CA ALA A 469 -11.93 -27.73 24.08
C ALA A 469 -11.37 -26.90 25.25
N GLU A 470 -10.28 -26.18 25.05
CA GLU A 470 -9.67 -25.31 26.06
C GLU A 470 -10.55 -24.09 26.33
N THR A 471 -11.00 -23.41 25.26
CA THR A 471 -11.90 -22.26 25.35
C THR A 471 -13.24 -22.64 25.99
N LEU A 472 -13.79 -23.82 25.68
CA LEU A 472 -15.01 -24.31 26.34
C LEU A 472 -14.78 -24.55 27.84
N ARG A 473 -13.67 -25.21 28.23
CA ARG A 473 -13.33 -25.42 29.64
C ARG A 473 -13.21 -24.10 30.41
N LEU A 474 -12.68 -23.06 29.77
CA LEU A 474 -12.60 -21.71 30.35
C LEU A 474 -13.99 -21.16 30.71
N TYR A 475 -14.94 -21.28 29.78
CA TYR A 475 -16.32 -20.84 29.99
C TYR A 475 -16.98 -21.65 31.11
N GLN A 476 -16.82 -22.98 31.08
CA GLN A 476 -17.41 -23.90 32.06
C GLN A 476 -16.87 -23.71 33.47
N ALA A 477 -15.57 -23.43 33.60
CA ALA A 477 -14.95 -23.09 34.89
C ALA A 477 -15.53 -21.81 35.51
N SER A 478 -16.10 -20.92 34.69
CA SER A 478 -16.78 -19.69 35.11
C SER A 478 -18.30 -19.86 35.26
N GLY A 479 -18.79 -21.10 35.16
CA GLY A 479 -20.21 -21.43 35.25
C GLY A 479 -21.02 -21.04 34.01
N ASN A 480 -20.37 -20.83 32.87
CA ASN A 480 -21.02 -20.55 31.58
C ASN A 480 -20.94 -21.80 30.68
N LEU A 481 -21.99 -22.05 29.89
CA LEU A 481 -22.05 -23.12 28.90
C LEU A 481 -21.74 -24.53 29.45
N THR A 482 -22.07 -24.77 30.72
CA THR A 482 -21.80 -26.03 31.45
C THR A 482 -22.53 -27.25 30.86
N ASN A 483 -23.58 -27.01 30.09
CA ASN A 483 -24.38 -28.03 29.42
C ASN A 483 -24.04 -28.22 27.94
N LEU A 484 -23.08 -27.47 27.38
CA LEU A 484 -22.69 -27.59 25.97
C LEU A 484 -21.46 -28.47 25.81
N SER A 485 -21.47 -29.29 24.75
CA SER A 485 -20.27 -29.97 24.26
C SER A 485 -19.40 -29.06 23.39
N LEU A 486 -18.20 -29.51 23.02
CA LEU A 486 -17.38 -28.79 22.03
C LEU A 486 -18.10 -28.66 20.68
N MET A 487 -18.78 -29.72 20.24
CA MET A 487 -19.56 -29.72 19.01
C MET A 487 -20.69 -28.69 19.08
N ASP A 488 -21.37 -28.57 20.23
CA ASP A 488 -22.39 -27.55 20.42
C ASP A 488 -21.81 -26.14 20.31
N LEU A 489 -20.69 -25.86 20.96
CA LEU A 489 -20.02 -24.57 20.87
C LEU A 489 -19.64 -24.24 19.42
N GLN A 490 -19.07 -25.19 18.69
CA GLN A 490 -18.72 -25.01 17.27
C GLN A 490 -19.95 -24.78 16.40
N ASN A 491 -21.04 -25.51 16.64
CA ASN A 491 -22.30 -25.31 15.94
C ASN A 491 -22.87 -23.91 16.16
N LEU A 492 -22.71 -23.30 17.35
CA LEU A 492 -23.11 -21.89 17.55
C LEU A 492 -22.43 -20.93 16.56
N TYR A 493 -21.15 -21.15 16.26
CA TYR A 493 -20.43 -20.31 15.30
C TYR A 493 -20.81 -20.64 13.85
N THR A 494 -20.95 -21.92 13.52
CA THR A 494 -21.42 -22.35 12.19
C THR A 494 -22.81 -21.81 11.87
N ASP A 495 -23.74 -21.85 12.84
CA ASP A 495 -25.12 -21.33 12.70
C ASP A 495 -25.15 -19.82 12.41
N GLU A 496 -24.11 -19.09 12.84
CA GLU A 496 -23.93 -17.65 12.57
C GLU A 496 -23.16 -17.37 11.27
N GLY A 497 -22.68 -18.41 10.59
CA GLY A 497 -21.84 -18.35 9.40
C GLY A 497 -20.43 -17.85 9.69
N ILE A 498 -19.91 -18.07 10.90
CA ILE A 498 -18.59 -17.62 11.32
C ILE A 498 -17.55 -18.72 11.08
N THR A 499 -16.44 -18.38 10.40
CA THR A 499 -15.27 -19.23 10.24
C THR A 499 -14.21 -18.89 11.29
N TRP A 500 -13.32 -19.83 11.63
CA TRP A 500 -12.28 -19.59 12.66
C TRP A 500 -10.91 -20.18 12.32
N ARG A 501 -10.74 -20.74 11.12
CA ARG A 501 -9.43 -21.16 10.62
C ARG A 501 -9.14 -20.36 9.36
N ALA A 502 -7.89 -19.92 9.20
CA ALA A 502 -7.45 -19.17 8.02
C ALA A 502 -7.71 -19.93 6.70
N GLY A 503 -7.66 -21.27 6.72
CA GLY A 503 -7.96 -22.12 5.57
C GLY A 503 -9.44 -22.36 5.26
N ASP A 504 -10.35 -21.97 6.16
CA ASP A 504 -11.81 -22.14 5.93
C ASP A 504 -12.40 -20.99 5.10
N GLU A 505 -11.58 -19.98 4.75
CA GLU A 505 -11.97 -18.77 4.02
C GLU A 505 -11.82 -18.96 2.51
N ILE A 506 -12.62 -19.88 1.93
CA ILE A 506 -12.54 -20.30 0.51
C ILE A 506 -12.64 -19.12 -0.48
N ASP A 507 -13.49 -18.13 -0.19
CA ASP A 507 -13.68 -16.93 -1.03
C ASP A 507 -12.70 -15.79 -0.70
N GLY A 508 -11.59 -16.13 -0.04
CA GLY A 508 -10.59 -15.19 0.42
C GLY A 508 -10.87 -14.65 1.82
N PRO A 509 -9.92 -13.85 2.35
CA PRO A 509 -9.89 -13.49 3.75
C PRO A 509 -11.11 -12.66 4.16
N LYS A 510 -11.75 -13.04 5.27
CA LYS A 510 -12.97 -12.39 5.78
C LYS A 510 -12.65 -11.37 6.87
N ARG A 511 -13.47 -10.33 7.03
CA ARG A 511 -13.36 -9.41 8.17
C ARG A 511 -13.59 -10.15 9.49
N HIS A 512 -12.91 -9.72 10.54
CA HIS A 512 -13.11 -10.26 11.88
C HIS A 512 -14.50 -9.90 12.43
N ILE A 513 -15.10 -10.76 13.26
CA ILE A 513 -16.45 -10.57 13.85
C ILE A 513 -16.61 -9.27 14.65
N LEU A 514 -15.53 -8.78 15.25
CA LEU A 514 -15.52 -7.49 15.96
C LEU A 514 -15.67 -6.31 14.99
N ASN A 515 -15.19 -6.45 13.76
CA ASN A 515 -15.36 -5.47 12.68
C ASN A 515 -16.60 -5.77 11.82
N ALA A 516 -17.65 -6.33 12.41
CA ALA A 516 -18.90 -6.74 11.72
C ALA A 516 -18.68 -7.74 10.57
N GLY A 517 -17.64 -8.57 10.66
CA GLY A 517 -17.36 -9.64 9.71
C GLY A 517 -17.87 -11.02 10.13
N THR A 518 -17.32 -12.05 9.52
CA THR A 518 -17.74 -13.45 9.68
C THR A 518 -16.55 -14.39 9.96
N SER A 519 -15.49 -13.86 10.56
CA SER A 519 -14.30 -14.64 10.91
C SER A 519 -13.79 -14.37 12.33
N LEU A 520 -13.27 -15.40 12.98
CA LEU A 520 -12.47 -15.30 14.20
C LEU A 520 -10.96 -15.21 13.93
N VAL A 521 -10.53 -15.25 12.66
CA VAL A 521 -9.12 -15.12 12.30
C VAL A 521 -8.70 -13.67 12.52
N ALA A 522 -7.98 -13.43 13.61
CA ALA A 522 -7.40 -12.13 13.93
C ALA A 522 -6.14 -11.87 13.09
N PRO A 523 -5.79 -10.58 12.84
CA PRO A 523 -4.48 -10.25 12.34
C PRO A 523 -3.37 -10.67 13.30
N VAL A 524 -2.14 -10.76 12.81
CA VAL A 524 -0.97 -11.12 13.59
C VAL A 524 -0.78 -10.14 14.75
N ALA A 525 -0.58 -10.65 15.96
CA ALA A 525 -0.31 -9.82 17.13
C ALA A 525 0.95 -8.97 16.94
N GLY A 526 0.91 -7.74 17.47
CA GLY A 526 1.92 -6.72 17.21
C GLY A 526 1.78 -5.95 15.90
N SER A 527 0.73 -6.21 15.10
CA SER A 527 0.37 -5.38 13.96
C SER A 527 -0.59 -4.24 14.33
N THR A 528 -0.68 -3.23 13.47
CA THR A 528 -1.62 -2.13 13.64
C THR A 528 -3.08 -2.60 13.62
N GLY A 529 -3.44 -3.46 12.67
CA GLY A 529 -4.82 -3.98 12.59
C GLY A 529 -5.19 -4.83 13.80
N PHE A 530 -4.25 -5.58 14.36
CA PHE A 530 -4.47 -6.30 15.62
C PHE A 530 -4.71 -5.35 16.81
N ALA A 531 -3.84 -4.36 17.00
CA ALA A 531 -3.98 -3.39 18.10
C ALA A 531 -5.31 -2.62 18.00
N ARG A 532 -5.72 -2.21 16.80
CA ARG A 532 -7.05 -1.61 16.58
C ARG A 532 -8.17 -2.59 16.88
N LEU A 533 -8.05 -3.83 16.43
CA LEU A 533 -9.08 -4.86 16.60
C LEU A 533 -9.36 -5.14 18.08
N VAL A 534 -8.32 -5.33 18.90
CA VAL A 534 -8.51 -5.73 20.30
C VAL A 534 -8.49 -4.56 21.27
N GLY A 535 -7.99 -3.40 20.88
CA GLY A 535 -7.74 -2.26 21.79
C GLY A 535 -8.90 -1.28 21.97
N GLN A 536 -9.99 -1.45 21.23
CA GLN A 536 -11.18 -0.61 21.33
C GLN A 536 -12.43 -1.43 21.62
N GLU A 537 -13.46 -0.78 22.17
CA GLU A 537 -14.79 -1.36 22.31
C GLU A 537 -15.45 -1.48 20.92
N HIS A 538 -16.20 -2.56 20.71
CA HIS A 538 -16.98 -2.78 19.50
C HIS A 538 -18.48 -2.88 19.82
N PRO A 539 -19.38 -2.55 18.87
CA PRO A 539 -20.81 -2.71 19.07
C PRO A 539 -21.17 -4.16 19.38
N PRO A 540 -22.07 -4.45 20.33
CA PRO A 540 -22.45 -5.82 20.68
C PRO A 540 -22.79 -6.66 19.46
N TYR A 541 -22.39 -7.95 19.49
CA TYR A 541 -22.75 -8.89 18.44
C TYR A 541 -24.27 -8.91 18.22
N GLN A 542 -24.69 -9.06 16.96
CA GLN A 542 -26.09 -9.16 16.57
C GLN A 542 -26.38 -10.61 16.13
N PRO A 543 -26.91 -11.47 17.02
CA PRO A 543 -27.21 -12.86 16.70
C PRO A 543 -28.17 -13.00 15.52
N LYS A 544 -27.88 -13.93 14.61
CA LYS A 544 -28.69 -14.24 13.42
C LYS A 544 -29.58 -15.45 13.67
N SER A 545 -29.01 -16.53 14.20
CA SER A 545 -29.70 -17.80 14.47
C SER A 545 -30.59 -17.74 15.70
N ALA A 546 -31.65 -18.54 15.72
CA ALA A 546 -32.55 -18.62 16.89
C ALA A 546 -31.81 -19.09 18.15
N ARG A 547 -30.94 -20.10 18.00
CA ARG A 547 -30.17 -20.68 19.10
C ARG A 547 -29.26 -19.66 19.79
N VAL A 548 -28.53 -18.84 19.02
CA VAL A 548 -27.64 -17.82 19.58
C VAL A 548 -28.45 -16.65 20.15
N LYS A 549 -29.58 -16.27 19.54
CA LYS A 549 -30.49 -15.24 20.11
C LYS A 549 -30.99 -15.64 21.51
N GLU A 550 -31.46 -16.87 21.67
CA GLU A 550 -31.96 -17.38 22.95
C GLU A 550 -30.87 -17.42 24.01
N LEU A 551 -29.68 -17.95 23.67
CA LEU A 551 -28.55 -18.00 24.60
C LEU A 551 -28.05 -16.60 24.96
N ALA A 552 -27.92 -15.68 24.01
CA ALA A 552 -27.49 -14.31 24.26
C ALA A 552 -28.47 -13.58 25.19
N ALA A 553 -29.78 -13.76 24.98
CA ALA A 553 -30.81 -13.19 25.86
C ALA A 553 -30.71 -13.75 27.29
N PHE A 554 -30.49 -15.06 27.44
CA PHE A 554 -30.28 -15.70 28.74
C PHE A 554 -29.08 -15.10 29.49
N TYR A 555 -27.93 -14.96 28.83
CA TYR A 555 -26.73 -14.40 29.48
C TYR A 555 -26.85 -12.91 29.76
N ALA A 556 -27.53 -12.13 28.92
CA ALA A 556 -27.81 -10.71 29.18
C ALA A 556 -28.69 -10.53 30.44
N ALA A 557 -29.72 -11.36 30.62
CA ALA A 557 -30.57 -11.33 31.81
C ALA A 557 -29.78 -11.71 33.07
N ARG A 558 -28.90 -12.73 32.98
CA ARG A 558 -28.03 -13.13 34.09
C ARG A 558 -27.06 -12.01 34.50
N ALA A 559 -26.44 -11.34 33.54
CA ALA A 559 -25.52 -10.22 33.82
C ALA A 559 -26.23 -9.05 34.53
N THR A 560 -27.45 -8.71 34.09
CA THR A 560 -28.28 -7.67 34.72
C THR A 560 -28.61 -8.03 36.18
N THR A 561 -28.94 -9.30 36.43
CA THR A 561 -29.27 -9.80 37.78
C THR A 561 -28.08 -9.75 38.72
N MET A 562 -26.87 -10.08 38.23
CA MET A 562 -25.65 -10.01 39.02
C MET A 562 -25.21 -8.57 39.30
N SER A 563 -25.38 -7.65 38.35
CA SER A 563 -25.08 -6.22 38.54
C SER A 563 -26.03 -5.52 39.51
N ALA A 564 -27.27 -6.01 39.65
CA ALA A 564 -28.28 -5.45 40.55
C ALA A 564 -28.10 -5.88 42.03
N ASN A 565 -27.16 -6.79 42.33
CA ASN A 565 -26.96 -7.34 43.68
C ASN A 565 -25.48 -7.26 44.13
N PRO A 566 -24.87 -6.07 44.28
CA PRO A 566 -23.43 -5.93 44.51
C PRO A 566 -22.99 -6.11 45.98
N THR A 567 -23.82 -6.59 46.90
CA THR A 567 -23.48 -6.59 48.34
C THR A 567 -23.94 -7.86 49.07
N ASN A 568 -22.98 -8.75 49.32
CA ASN A 568 -22.90 -9.48 50.60
C ASN A 568 -21.46 -9.36 51.10
N THR A 569 -21.02 -8.11 51.31
CA THR A 569 -19.87 -7.81 52.14
C THR A 569 -20.26 -8.20 53.55
N ILE A 570 -19.83 -9.37 53.99
CA ILE A 570 -19.93 -9.84 55.36
C ILE A 570 -19.29 -8.76 56.24
N THR A 571 -20.12 -7.98 56.91
CA THR A 571 -19.68 -7.09 57.97
C THR A 571 -19.29 -8.00 59.14
N PRO A 572 -18.05 -7.96 59.65
CA PRO A 572 -17.71 -8.74 60.83
C PRO A 572 -18.53 -8.17 61.99
N THR A 573 -19.38 -9.03 62.56
CA THR A 573 -20.24 -8.71 63.70
C THR A 573 -19.40 -8.17 64.85
N GLU A 574 -19.68 -6.93 65.25
CA GLU A 574 -19.24 -6.36 66.52
C GLU A 574 -19.58 -7.31 67.66
N LYS A 575 -18.56 -7.82 68.35
CA LYS A 575 -18.71 -8.23 69.74
C LYS A 575 -18.85 -6.96 70.58
N LYS A 576 -19.98 -6.82 71.28
CA LYS A 576 -20.14 -5.91 72.41
C LYS A 576 -20.33 -6.71 73.70
N PRO A 577 -19.98 -6.12 74.86
CA PRO A 577 -19.20 -6.72 75.93
C PRO A 577 -19.90 -7.78 76.77
#